data_AF-A0A258HTX9-F1
#
_entry.id   AF-A0A258HTX9-F1
#
_cell.length_a   1.000
_cell.length_b   1.000
_cell.length_c   1.000
_cell.angle_alpha   90.00
_cell.angle_beta   90.00
_cell.angle_gamma   90.00
#
_symmetry.space_group_name_H-M   'P 1'
#
loop_
_entity.id
_entity.type
_entity.pdbx_description
1 polymer ?
#
loop_
_entity_poly.entity_id
_entity_poly.type
_entity_poly.pdbx_seq_one_letter_code
_entity_poly.pdbx_strand_id
1 'polypeptide(L)'
;FPMFMATVPTESVGPRQVATAMGLVMGVGEILGGVFAPFIAGWLSDLYGLQAPLWFLIVLVILGGITALFLRETAPRIVGERTEPELADDFA
;
A
#
# COMPACT_ATOMS: atom_id res chain seq x y z
N PHE A 1 -3.39 -0.82 8.18
CA PHE A 1 -2.48 -1.99 8.15
C PHE A 1 -3.04 -3.14 7.31
N PRO A 2 -4.18 -3.78 7.64
CA PRO A 2 -4.63 -4.97 6.90
C PRO A 2 -5.04 -4.70 5.44
N MET A 3 -5.64 -3.53 5.17
CA MET A 3 -6.01 -3.13 3.80
C MET A 3 -4.81 -3.14 2.84
N PHE A 4 -3.75 -2.39 3.15
CA PHE A 4 -2.57 -2.25 2.27
C PHE A 4 -1.64 -3.47 2.28
N MET A 5 -1.59 -4.22 3.39
CA MET A 5 -0.62 -5.31 3.54
C MET A 5 -1.21 -6.70 3.30
N ALA A 6 -2.53 -6.84 3.26
CA ALA A 6 -3.18 -8.13 3.06
C ALA A 6 -4.28 -8.09 2.00
N THR A 7 -5.27 -7.20 2.12
CA THR A 7 -6.42 -7.16 1.20
C THR A 7 -6.00 -6.79 -0.22
N VAL A 8 -5.37 -5.61 -0.40
CA VAL A 8 -4.95 -5.13 -1.72
C VAL A 8 -3.98 -6.09 -2.41
N PRO A 9 -2.89 -6.59 -1.77
CA PRO A 9 -1.97 -7.52 -2.42
C PRO A 9 -2.63 -8.84 -2.81
N THR A 10 -3.52 -9.36 -1.96
CA THR A 10 -4.22 -10.63 -2.23
C THR A 10 -5.19 -10.53 -3.39
N GLU A 11 -5.85 -9.37 -3.55
CA GLU A 11 -6.75 -9.10 -4.66
C GLU A 11 -6.00 -8.73 -5.96
N SER A 12 -4.76 -8.26 -5.84
CA SER A 12 -3.95 -7.82 -7.00
C SER A 12 -3.26 -8.96 -7.76
N VAL A 13 -3.13 -10.14 -7.18
CA VAL A 13 -2.36 -11.26 -7.78
C VAL A 13 -3.17 -12.55 -7.82
N GLY A 14 -2.76 -13.48 -8.69
CA GLY A 14 -3.38 -14.81 -8.73
C GLY A 14 -3.14 -15.62 -7.44
N PRO A 15 -4.00 -16.61 -7.11
CA PRO A 15 -3.96 -17.34 -5.83
C PRO A 15 -2.61 -17.99 -5.48
N ARG A 16 -1.83 -18.39 -6.50
CA ARG A 16 -0.51 -19.00 -6.32
C ARG A 16 0.57 -18.02 -5.84
N GLN A 17 0.36 -16.71 -5.99
CA GLN A 17 1.37 -15.67 -5.71
C GLN A 17 1.06 -14.85 -4.45
N VAL A 18 -0.10 -15.08 -3.81
CA VAL A 18 -0.57 -14.29 -2.66
C VAL A 18 0.45 -14.27 -1.52
N ALA A 19 1.00 -15.42 -1.14
CA ALA A 19 1.98 -15.51 -0.05
C ALA A 19 3.25 -14.69 -0.35
N THR A 20 3.76 -14.76 -1.59
CA THR A 20 4.93 -13.99 -2.02
C THR A 20 4.62 -12.48 -2.06
N ALA A 21 3.46 -12.09 -2.60
CA ALA A 21 3.05 -10.69 -2.66
C ALA A 21 2.90 -10.08 -1.26
N MET A 22 2.21 -10.77 -0.35
CA MET A 22 2.07 -10.34 1.04
C MET A 22 3.42 -10.27 1.76
N GLY A 23 4.26 -11.30 1.61
CA GLY A 23 5.59 -11.34 2.22
C GLY A 23 6.51 -10.22 1.72
N LEU A 24 6.44 -9.89 0.43
CA LEU A 24 7.20 -8.78 -0.14
C LEU A 24 6.72 -7.44 0.43
N VAL A 25 5.41 -7.19 0.45
CA VAL A 25 4.85 -5.93 0.96
C VAL A 25 5.16 -5.75 2.45
N MET A 26 4.97 -6.80 3.26
CA MET A 26 5.31 -6.77 4.69
C MET A 26 6.81 -6.58 4.90
N GLY A 27 7.66 -7.35 4.22
CA GLY A 27 9.11 -7.28 4.36
C GLY A 27 9.67 -5.91 3.99
N VAL A 28 9.20 -5.31 2.89
CA VAL A 28 9.60 -3.95 2.50
C VAL A 28 9.13 -2.92 3.52
N GLY A 29 7.89 -3.05 4.02
CA GLY A 29 7.35 -2.19 5.07
C GLY A 29 8.16 -2.25 6.37
N GLU A 30 8.59 -3.45 6.77
CA GLU A 30 9.41 -3.67 7.97
C GLU A 30 10.80 -3.05 7.82
N ILE A 31 11.45 -3.24 6.68
CA ILE A 31 12.80 -2.70 6.44
C ILE A 31 12.75 -1.18 6.37
N LEU A 32 11.90 -0.62 5.51
CA LEU A 32 11.86 0.82 5.28
C LEU A 32 11.23 1.57 6.47
N GLY A 33 10.12 1.06 6.98
CA GLY A 33 9.36 1.68 8.07
C GLY A 33 9.88 1.32 9.47
N GLY A 34 10.18 0.05 9.71
CA GLY A 34 10.62 -0.43 11.02
C GLY A 34 12.11 -0.18 11.28
N VAL A 35 12.98 -0.40 10.31
CA VAL A 35 14.44 -0.28 10.49
C VAL A 35 14.95 1.12 10.16
N PHE A 36 14.66 1.64 8.97
CA PHE A 36 15.22 2.91 8.52
C PHE A 36 14.52 4.14 9.10
N ALA A 37 13.19 4.13 9.20
CA ALA A 37 12.43 5.29 9.67
C ALA A 37 12.84 5.79 11.09
N PRO A 38 13.04 4.94 12.11
CA PRO A 38 13.47 5.44 13.43
C PRO A 38 14.89 6.00 13.42
N PHE A 39 15.79 5.46 12.60
CA PHE A 39 17.14 6.01 12.44
C PHE A 39 17.10 7.43 11.85
N ILE A 40 16.33 7.62 10.77
CA ILE A 40 16.15 8.93 10.14
C ILE A 40 15.44 9.90 11.08
N ALA A 41 14.39 9.45 11.77
CA ALA A 41 13.65 10.27 12.72
C ALA A 41 14.52 10.71 13.90
N GLY A 42 15.34 9.82 14.45
CA GLY A 42 16.31 10.15 15.50
C GLY A 42 17.32 11.20 15.03
N TRP A 43 17.91 10.99 13.85
CA TRP A 43 18.85 11.95 13.26
C TRP A 43 18.21 13.33 13.00
N LEU A 44 16.96 13.37 12.52
CA LEU A 44 16.20 14.60 12.38
C LEU A 44 15.91 15.26 13.72
N SER A 45 15.62 14.47 14.77
CA SER A 45 15.40 14.97 16.12
C SER A 45 16.65 15.64 16.69
N ASP A 46 17.83 15.07 16.42
CA ASP A 46 19.10 15.64 16.90
C ASP A 46 19.41 17.01 16.25
N LEU A 47 19.01 17.19 14.98
CA LEU A 47 19.29 18.41 14.22
C LEU A 47 18.24 19.51 14.41
N TYR A 48 16.95 19.15 14.44
CA TYR A 48 15.82 20.08 14.38
C TYR A 48 14.94 20.05 15.64
N GLY A 49 15.33 19.23 16.63
CA GLY A 49 14.63 19.07 17.90
C GLY A 49 13.51 18.01 17.86
N LEU A 50 12.93 17.73 19.04
CA LEU A 50 11.95 16.65 19.24
C LEU A 50 10.68 16.73 18.38
N GLN A 51 10.39 17.88 17.77
CA GLN A 51 9.23 18.05 16.88
C GLN A 51 9.47 17.50 15.47
N ALA A 52 10.72 17.33 15.06
CA ALA A 52 11.07 16.93 13.69
C ALA A 52 10.55 15.53 13.29
N PRO A 53 10.56 14.51 14.17
CA PRO A 53 9.92 13.23 13.90
C PRO A 53 8.42 13.35 13.59
N LEU A 54 7.70 14.28 14.25
CA LEU A 54 6.27 14.47 14.01
C LEU A 54 6.01 15.02 12.61
N TRP A 55 6.79 16.02 12.19
CA TRP A 55 6.75 16.55 10.82
C TRP A 55 7.16 15.50 9.79
N PHE A 56 8.15 14.67 10.10
CA PHE A 56 8.55 13.55 9.25
C PHE A 56 7.40 12.55 9.05
N LEU A 57 6.69 12.17 10.11
CA LEU A 57 5.51 11.29 10.02
C LEU A 57 4.39 11.92 9.18
N ILE A 58 4.14 13.22 9.32
CA ILE A 58 3.14 13.94 8.49
C ILE A 58 3.50 13.83 7.01
N VAL A 59 4.77 14.07 6.66
CA VAL A 59 5.24 13.95 5.27
C VAL A 59 5.04 12.53 4.74
N LEU A 60 5.40 11.51 5.53
CA LEU A 60 5.20 10.11 5.14
C LEU A 60 3.72 9.76 4.91
N VAL A 61 2.82 10.24 5.77
CA VAL A 61 1.38 10.04 5.61
C VAL A 61 0.84 10.73 4.37
N ILE A 62 1.26 11.96 4.09
CA ILE A 62 0.82 12.69 2.89
C ILE A 62 1.31 11.94 1.63
N LEU A 63 2.57 11.52 1.60
CA LEU A 63 3.10 10.76 0.47
C LEU A 63 2.36 9.42 0.29
N GLY A 64 2.12 8.69 1.38
CA GLY A 64 1.34 7.45 1.35
C GLY A 64 -0.11 7.65 0.93
N GLY A 65 -0.73 8.76 1.34
CA GLY A 65 -2.07 9.15 0.91
C GLY A 65 -2.13 9.46 -0.58
N ILE A 66 -1.14 10.20 -1.09
CA ILE A 66 -1.03 10.52 -2.52
C ILE A 66 -0.82 9.23 -3.34
N THR A 67 0.07 8.33 -2.93
CA THR A 67 0.27 7.07 -3.65
C THR A 67 -0.97 6.18 -3.60
N ALA A 68 -1.74 6.22 -2.51
CA ALA A 68 -3.03 5.52 -2.41
C ALA A 68 -4.06 6.01 -3.44
N LEU A 69 -4.01 7.28 -3.86
CA LEU A 69 -4.91 7.78 -4.92
C LEU A 69 -4.63 7.17 -6.29
N PHE A 70 -3.43 6.62 -6.50
CA PHE A 70 -3.03 5.94 -7.74
C PHE A 70 -3.29 4.43 -7.71
N LEU A 71 -3.82 3.87 -6.60
CA LEU A 71 -4.22 2.47 -6.58
C LEU A 71 -5.37 2.25 -7.56
N ARG A 72 -5.19 1.31 -8.48
CA ARG A 72 -6.27 0.81 -9.32
C ARG A 72 -7.21 -0.01 -8.44
N GLU A 73 -8.52 0.24 -8.58
CA GLU A 73 -9.53 -0.49 -7.83
C GLU A 73 -9.27 -2.00 -7.97
N THR A 74 -9.14 -2.65 -6.81
CA THR A 74 -8.71 -4.05 -6.71
C THR A 74 -9.87 -4.93 -6.27
N ALA A 75 -10.95 -4.35 -5.74
CA ALA A 75 -12.11 -5.09 -5.25
C ALA A 75 -12.78 -5.92 -6.37
N PRO A 76 -12.71 -7.26 -6.31
CA PRO A 76 -13.21 -8.12 -7.37
C PRO A 76 -14.72 -8.05 -7.54
N ARG A 77 -15.48 -7.71 -6.48
CA ARG A 77 -16.94 -7.49 -6.58
C ARG A 77 -17.31 -6.30 -7.47
N ILE A 78 -16.50 -5.24 -7.48
CA ILE A 78 -16.81 -4.00 -8.21
C ILE A 78 -16.26 -4.07 -9.64
N VAL A 79 -15.12 -4.75 -9.82
CA VAL A 79 -14.48 -4.91 -11.15
C VAL A 79 -15.10 -6.07 -11.95
N GLY A 80 -15.50 -7.16 -11.30
CA GLY A 80 -16.17 -8.30 -11.95
C GLY A 80 -17.52 -7.92 -12.55
N GLU A 81 -18.34 -7.15 -11.82
CA GLU A 81 -19.64 -6.65 -12.30
C GLU A 81 -19.53 -5.72 -13.52
N ARG A 82 -18.37 -5.09 -13.77
CA ARG A 82 -18.16 -4.20 -14.93
C ARG A 82 -17.69 -4.92 -16.19
N THR A 83 -17.16 -6.15 -16.07
CA THR A 83 -16.62 -6.90 -17.22
C THR A 83 -17.66 -7.84 -17.83
N GLU A 84 -18.65 -8.28 -17.05
CA GLU A 84 -19.71 -9.21 -17.47
C GLU A 84 -20.85 -8.63 -18.35
N PRO A 85 -21.19 -7.32 -18.36
CA PRO A 85 -22.26 -6.84 -19.24
C PRO A 85 -21.81 -6.69 -20.70
N GLU A 86 -20.52 -6.47 -20.98
CA GLU A 86 -20.03 -6.24 -22.34
C GLU A 86 -19.78 -7.54 -23.12
N LEU A 87 -19.57 -8.67 -22.43
CA LEU A 87 -19.39 -9.98 -23.08
C LEU A 87 -20.73 -10.67 -23.44
N ALA A 88 -21.86 -10.19 -22.91
CA ALA A 88 -23.18 -10.75 -23.20
C ALA A 88 -23.80 -10.18 -24.49
N ASP A 89 -23.39 -8.96 -24.89
CA ASP A 89 -23.93 -8.28 -26.08
C ASP A 89 -23.16 -8.61 -27.37
N ASP A 90 -21.92 -9.13 -27.30
CA ASP A 90 -21.10 -9.50 -28.47
C ASP A 90 -21.43 -10.91 -29.02
N PHE A 91 -22.32 -11.65 -28.34
CA PHE A 91 -22.80 -12.99 -28.72
C PHE A 91 -24.32 -13.05 -28.98
N ALA A 92 -25.01 -11.91 -29.09
CA ALA A 92 -26.45 -11.80 -29.40
C ALA A 92 -26.66 -11.21 -30.82
#